data_AF-A0A944N0L2-F1
#
_entry.id   AF-A0A944N0L2-F1
#
_cell.length_a   1.000
_cell.length_b   1.000
_cell.length_c   1.000
_cell.angle_alpha   90.00
_cell.angle_beta   90.00
_cell.angle_gamma   90.00
#
_symmetry.space_group_name_H-M   'P 1'
#
loop_
_entity.id
_entity.type
_entity.pdbx_description
1 polymer ?
#
loop_
_entity_poly.entity_id
_entity_poly.type
_entity_poly.pdbx_seq_one_letter_code
_entity_poly.pdbx_strand_id
1 'polypeptide(L)'
;MVDHAVGPAFKEGLSRFLRFLVAERGGATHTVKSYREDLLQLFDYLQDAGCTQPADVTTVMLRRYAAALHSTGYAPTTIARKLASIRSFYRFGHRE
;
A
#
# COMPACT_ATOMS: atom_id res chain seq x y z
N MET A 1 11.67 16.00 -5.70
CA MET A 1 11.09 14.82 -5.02
C MET A 1 10.49 15.33 -3.73
N VAL A 2 9.23 15.75 -3.78
CA VAL A 2 8.55 16.31 -2.60
C VAL A 2 8.43 15.16 -1.61
N ASP A 3 8.99 15.35 -0.41
CA ASP A 3 8.88 14.41 0.70
C ASP A 3 7.41 14.47 1.19
N HIS A 4 6.51 13.83 0.46
CA HIS A 4 5.12 13.70 0.91
C HIS A 4 5.13 12.73 2.08
N ALA A 5 5.15 13.32 3.26
CA ALA A 5 5.13 12.60 4.51
C ALA A 5 3.78 11.87 4.62
N VAL A 6 3.78 10.57 4.27
CA VAL A 6 2.65 9.67 4.52
C VAL A 6 2.09 9.92 5.91
N GLY A 7 0.77 10.10 5.99
CA GLY A 7 0.08 10.44 7.23
C GLY A 7 0.36 9.44 8.37
N PRO A 8 0.25 9.89 9.64
CA PRO A 8 0.59 9.06 10.80
C PRO A 8 -0.18 7.74 10.86
N ALA A 9 -1.47 7.74 10.53
CA ALA A 9 -2.30 6.53 10.51
C ALA A 9 -1.81 5.48 9.50
N PHE A 10 -1.46 5.92 8.28
CA PHE A 10 -0.88 5.04 7.27
C PHE A 10 0.51 4.52 7.68
N LYS A 11 1.36 5.37 8.29
CA LYS A 11 2.68 4.96 8.82
C LYS A 11 2.54 3.90 9.90
N GLU A 12 1.59 4.06 10.81
CA GLU A 12 1.33 3.10 11.88
C GLU A 12 0.85 1.76 11.32
N GLY A 13 -0.17 1.78 10.47
CA GLY A 13 -0.69 0.58 9.81
C GLY A 13 0.39 -0.17 9.03
N LEU A 14 1.20 0.56 8.26
CA LEU A 14 2.33 -0.01 7.52
C LEU A 14 3.32 -0.70 8.46
N SER A 15 3.69 -0.04 9.55
CA SER A 15 4.66 -0.56 10.51
C SER A 15 4.16 -1.85 11.17
N ARG A 16 2.86 -1.91 11.54
CA ARG A 16 2.22 -3.13 12.04
C ARG A 16 2.26 -4.26 11.02
N PHE A 17 1.86 -3.97 9.78
CA PHE A 17 1.83 -4.94 8.70
C PHE A 17 3.21 -5.51 8.35
N LEU A 18 4.25 -4.65 8.28
CA LEU A 18 5.62 -5.11 7.99
C LEU A 18 6.18 -5.98 9.12
N ARG A 19 5.88 -5.66 10.39
CA ARG A 19 6.24 -6.53 11.53
C ARG A 19 5.55 -7.88 11.45
N PHE A 20 4.26 -7.89 11.12
CA PHE A 20 3.51 -9.13 10.87
C PHE A 20 4.14 -9.98 9.75
N LEU A 21 4.52 -9.37 8.63
CA LEU A 21 5.17 -10.09 7.53
C LEU A 21 6.50 -10.74 7.94
N VAL A 22 7.28 -10.07 8.78
CA VAL A 22 8.54 -10.62 9.31
C VAL A 22 8.25 -11.80 10.24
N ALA A 23 7.31 -11.63 11.17
CA ALA A 23 7.00 -12.64 12.19
C ALA A 23 6.35 -13.92 11.61
N GLU A 24 5.38 -13.79 10.73
CA GLU A 24 4.52 -14.91 10.30
C GLU A 24 5.00 -15.63 9.04
N ARG A 25 5.80 -14.96 8.21
CA ARG A 25 6.25 -15.52 6.92
C ARG A 25 7.75 -15.71 6.80
N GLY A 26 8.50 -15.48 7.88
CA GLY A 26 9.97 -15.43 7.83
C GLY A 26 10.47 -14.47 6.75
N GLY A 27 9.71 -13.38 6.53
CA GLY A 27 9.73 -12.63 5.28
C GLY A 27 11.13 -12.23 4.83
N ALA A 28 11.55 -12.73 3.66
CA ALA A 28 12.81 -12.31 3.05
C ALA A 28 12.85 -10.78 2.90
N THR A 29 14.01 -10.18 3.14
CA THR A 29 14.22 -8.71 3.11
C THR A 29 13.67 -8.07 1.83
N HIS A 30 13.83 -8.76 0.69
CA HIS A 30 13.32 -8.30 -0.61
C HIS A 30 11.79 -8.27 -0.70
N THR A 31 11.11 -9.20 -0.03
CA THR A 31 9.65 -9.25 0.03
C THR A 31 9.12 -8.09 0.88
N VAL A 32 9.66 -7.89 2.08
CA VAL A 32 9.27 -6.77 2.98
C VAL A 32 9.48 -5.42 2.31
N LYS A 33 10.62 -5.24 1.61
CA LYS A 33 10.90 -4.01 0.86
C LYS A 33 9.86 -3.77 -0.23
N SER A 34 9.51 -4.79 -1.01
CA SER A 34 8.52 -4.68 -2.09
C SER A 34 7.14 -4.28 -1.56
N TYR A 35 6.68 -4.90 -0.46
CA TYR A 35 5.43 -4.51 0.20
C TYR A 35 5.47 -3.06 0.68
N ARG A 36 6.59 -2.64 1.30
CA ARG A 36 6.76 -1.27 1.79
C ARG A 36 6.65 -0.26 0.65
N GLU A 37 7.39 -0.45 -0.43
CA GLU A 37 7.41 0.49 -1.57
C GLU A 37 6.06 0.58 -2.26
N ASP A 38 5.38 -0.56 -2.47
CA ASP A 38 4.06 -0.59 -3.09
C ASP A 38 3.00 0.12 -2.26
N LEU A 39 3.03 -0.07 -0.93
CA LEU A 39 2.07 0.54 -0.02
C LEU A 39 2.34 2.03 0.17
N LEU A 40 3.61 2.46 0.27
CA LEU A 40 3.94 3.88 0.35
C LEU A 40 3.45 4.65 -0.88
N GLN A 41 3.58 4.08 -2.08
CA GLN A 41 3.05 4.71 -3.29
C GLN A 41 1.52 4.81 -3.28
N LEU A 42 0.82 3.80 -2.77
CA LEU A 42 -0.64 3.90 -2.60
C LEU A 42 -0.98 5.01 -1.61
N PHE A 43 -0.30 5.09 -0.46
CA PHE A 43 -0.64 6.05 0.59
C PHE A 43 -0.38 7.49 0.17
N ASP A 44 0.70 7.72 -0.57
CA ASP A 44 0.98 9.01 -1.22
C ASP A 44 -0.18 9.42 -2.14
N TYR A 45 -0.61 8.52 -3.04
CA TYR A 45 -1.74 8.75 -3.93
C TYR A 45 -3.06 9.02 -3.19
N LEU A 46 -3.34 8.27 -2.12
CA LEU A 46 -4.56 8.45 -1.32
C LEU A 46 -4.56 9.77 -0.55
N GLN A 47 -3.40 10.18 -0.06
CA GLN A 47 -3.25 11.43 0.67
C GLN A 47 -3.43 12.65 -0.24
N ASP A 48 -2.91 12.60 -1.46
CA ASP A 48 -3.20 13.60 -2.50
C ASP A 48 -4.70 13.69 -2.82
N ALA A 49 -5.40 12.55 -2.77
CA ALA A 49 -6.86 12.46 -2.90
C ALA A 49 -7.64 12.82 -1.61
N GLY A 50 -6.97 13.30 -0.56
CA GLY A 50 -7.59 13.73 0.70
C GLY A 50 -7.96 12.61 1.68
N CYS A 51 -7.60 11.36 1.38
CA CYS A 51 -7.82 10.23 2.29
C CYS A 51 -6.63 10.11 3.26
N THR A 52 -6.89 10.23 4.56
CA THR A 52 -5.84 10.26 5.60
C THR A 52 -5.82 9.04 6.51
N GLN A 53 -6.88 8.22 6.46
CA GLN A 53 -7.04 7.03 7.29
C GLN A 53 -7.13 5.78 6.41
N PRO A 54 -6.42 4.68 6.75
CA PRO A 54 -6.59 3.41 6.07
C PRO A 54 -8.03 2.90 6.08
N ALA A 55 -8.78 3.15 7.16
CA ALA A 55 -10.16 2.70 7.32
C ALA A 55 -11.14 3.37 6.34
N ASP A 56 -10.81 4.58 5.86
CA ASP A 56 -11.67 5.35 4.95
C ASP A 56 -11.45 4.97 3.47
N VAL A 57 -10.50 4.07 3.19
CA VAL A 57 -10.15 3.69 1.83
C VAL A 57 -11.25 2.84 1.21
N THR A 58 -11.79 3.34 0.10
CA THR A 58 -12.86 2.66 -0.64
C THR A 58 -12.34 1.88 -1.84
N THR A 59 -13.12 0.92 -2.32
CA THR A 59 -12.83 0.19 -3.56
C THR A 59 -12.77 1.12 -4.78
N VAL A 60 -13.51 2.23 -4.77
CA VAL A 60 -13.48 3.26 -5.83
C VAL A 60 -12.12 3.94 -5.86
N MET A 61 -11.57 4.34 -4.71
CA MET A 61 -10.22 4.93 -4.63
C MET A 61 -9.15 3.95 -5.14
N LEU A 62 -9.24 2.67 -4.78
CA LEU A 62 -8.31 1.65 -5.25
C LEU A 62 -8.40 1.41 -6.78
N ARG A 63 -9.61 1.46 -7.36
CA ARG A 63 -9.78 1.39 -8.82
C ARG A 63 -9.18 2.61 -9.53
N ARG A 64 -9.36 3.81 -8.97
CA ARG A 64 -8.76 5.04 -9.51
C ARG A 64 -7.23 4.97 -9.46
N TYR A 65 -6.67 4.46 -8.37
CA TYR A 65 -5.22 4.21 -8.27
C TYR A 65 -4.74 3.22 -9.34
N ALA A 66 -5.45 2.10 -9.54
CA ALA A 66 -5.10 1.12 -10.57
C ALA A 66 -5.15 1.73 -11.99
N ALA A 67 -6.16 2.56 -12.27
CA ALA A 67 -6.28 3.29 -13.52
C ALA A 67 -5.14 4.29 -13.70
N ALA A 68 -4.78 5.03 -12.65
CA ALA A 68 -3.65 5.97 -12.67
C ALA A 68 -2.32 5.25 -12.97
N LEU A 69 -2.05 4.11 -12.34
CA LEU A 69 -0.87 3.29 -12.63
C LEU A 69 -0.81 2.85 -14.10
N HIS A 70 -1.97 2.48 -14.66
CA HIS A 70 -2.06 2.12 -16.08
C HIS A 70 -1.77 3.32 -16.98
N SER A 71 -2.35 4.49 -16.69
CA SER A 71 -2.13 5.73 -17.43
C SER A 71 -0.69 6.23 -17.37
N THR A 72 0.05 5.95 -16.29
CA THR A 72 1.49 6.29 -16.18
C THR A 72 2.41 5.25 -16.84
N GLY A 73 1.86 4.21 -17.49
CA GLY A 73 2.63 3.23 -18.25
C GLY A 73 3.29 2.12 -17.43
N TYR A 74 2.83 1.86 -16.20
CA TYR A 74 3.33 0.70 -15.45
C TYR A 74 2.96 -0.61 -16.16
N ALA A 75 3.92 -1.54 -16.22
CA ALA A 75 3.68 -2.86 -16.78
C ALA A 75 2.54 -3.59 -16.01
N PRO A 76 1.68 -4.38 -16.70
CA PRO A 76 0.58 -5.10 -16.06
C PRO A 76 1.00 -5.97 -14.87
N THR A 77 2.19 -6.59 -14.96
CA THR A 77 2.77 -7.41 -13.87
C THR A 77 3.12 -6.58 -12.63
N THR A 78 3.56 -5.33 -12.82
CA THR A 78 3.83 -4.39 -11.73
C THR A 78 2.55 -3.93 -11.06
N ILE A 79 1.51 -3.63 -11.85
CA ILE A 79 0.18 -3.27 -11.33
C ILE A 79 -0.39 -4.44 -10.52
N ALA A 80 -0.35 -5.66 -11.06
CA ALA A 80 -0.83 -6.85 -10.38
C ALA A 80 -0.12 -7.10 -9.04
N ARG A 81 1.21 -6.93 -9.01
CA ARG A 81 2.01 -7.01 -7.78
C ARG A 81 1.60 -5.96 -6.75
N LYS A 82 1.46 -4.68 -7.15
CA LYS A 82 0.99 -3.60 -6.29
C LYS A 82 -0.39 -3.90 -5.69
N LEU A 83 -1.34 -4.35 -6.52
CA LEU A 83 -2.67 -4.72 -6.05
C LEU A 83 -2.65 -5.92 -5.11
N ALA A 84 -1.73 -6.88 -5.29
CA ALA A 84 -1.53 -7.98 -4.35
C ALA A 84 -1.01 -7.49 -3.00
N SER A 85 -0.06 -6.54 -3.00
CA SER A 85 0.46 -5.88 -1.79
C SER A 85 -0.67 -5.20 -1.01
N ILE A 86 -1.52 -4.44 -1.71
CA ILE A 86 -2.69 -3.76 -1.14
C ILE A 86 -3.67 -4.76 -0.52
N ARG A 87 -4.05 -5.81 -1.25
CA ARG A 87 -4.96 -6.84 -0.74
C ARG A 87 -4.43 -7.51 0.53
N SER A 88 -3.13 -7.78 0.58
CA SER A 88 -2.51 -8.40 1.76
C SER A 88 -2.55 -7.48 2.98
N PHE A 89 -2.30 -6.18 2.78
CA PHE A 89 -2.37 -5.16 3.83
C PHE A 89 -3.78 -5.04 4.43
N TYR A 90 -4.81 -4.89 3.59
CA TYR A 90 -6.19 -4.78 4.09
C TYR A 90 -6.70 -6.09 4.70
N ARG A 91 -6.31 -7.25 4.17
CA ARG A 91 -6.64 -8.54 4.79
C ARG A 91 -6.01 -8.69 6.17
N PHE A 92 -4.79 -8.18 6.36
CA PHE A 92 -4.16 -8.13 7.68
C PHE A 92 -4.98 -7.22 8.62
N GLY A 93 -5.31 -6.00 8.19
CA GLY A 93 -6.07 -5.06 9.02
C GLY A 93 -7.49 -5.52 9.39
N HIS A 94 -8.12 -6.42 8.62
CA HIS A 94 -9.42 -7.03 8.98
C HIS A 94 -9.33 -8.22 9.94
N ARG A 95 -8.12 -8.77 10.17
CA ARG A 95 -7.90 -9.93 11.06
C ARG A 95 -7.58 -9.50 12.50
N GLU A 96 -7.24 -8.23 12.69
CA GLU A 96 -6.93 -7.58 13.98
C GLU A 96 -8.11 -6.72 14.45
#